data_AF-A0A7D7N6Q8-F1
#
_entry.id   AF-A0A7D7N6Q8-F1
#
_cell.length_a   1.000
_cell.length_b   1.000
_cell.length_c   1.000
_cell.angle_alpha   90.00
_cell.angle_beta   90.00
_cell.angle_gamma   90.00
#
_symmetry.space_group_name_H-M   'P 1'
#
loop_
_entity.id
_entity.type
_entity.pdbx_description
1 polymer ?
#
loop_
_entity_poly.entity_id
_entity_poly.type
_entity_poly.pdbx_seq_one_letter_code
_entity_poly.pdbx_strand_id
1 'polypeptide(L)'
;MKNMNKKISLSVLCAALLLGSGHLMAEDVYNWRSERGVNTYSDVPRNLRPQSSNIVNVRTQTSRPAAAPPSQQQNQLPQIQGGQGEISAADLRAAANRVAEEEARKLEEENRKVREQNEATQASNCNVAKLNLQYAQTARVENRDQLVQQYQNNVNAYCK
;
A
#
# COMPACT_ATOMS: atom_id res chain seq x y z
N MET A 1 74.31 8.20 -1.96
CA MET A 1 74.50 9.09 -0.80
C MET A 1 73.54 10.26 -1.00
N LYS A 2 72.66 10.70 -0.10
CA LYS A 2 72.65 10.70 1.36
C LYS A 2 71.19 10.91 1.80
N ASN A 3 70.70 10.08 2.71
CA ASN A 3 69.47 10.32 3.46
C ASN A 3 69.60 11.59 4.29
N MET A 4 68.53 12.38 4.40
CA MET A 4 68.34 13.27 5.54
C MET A 4 66.85 13.47 5.85
N ASN A 5 66.36 12.59 6.73
CA ASN A 5 65.29 12.89 7.67
C ASN A 5 65.61 14.17 8.46
N LYS A 6 64.61 15.02 8.70
CA LYS A 6 64.45 15.77 9.96
C LYS A 6 63.10 16.50 10.02
N LYS A 7 62.15 15.82 10.68
CA LYS A 7 61.34 16.33 11.80
C LYS A 7 61.11 17.85 11.80
N ILE A 8 60.06 18.31 11.13
CA ILE A 8 59.45 19.61 11.42
C ILE A 8 58.00 19.37 11.83
N SER A 9 57.82 19.43 13.16
CA SER A 9 56.63 19.89 13.86
C SER A 9 55.29 19.23 13.52
N LEU A 10 55.04 18.10 14.20
CA LEU A 10 53.71 17.51 14.45
C LEU A 10 52.77 18.45 15.25
N SER A 11 53.20 19.67 15.58
CA SER A 11 52.50 20.61 16.46
C SER A 11 51.78 21.75 15.73
N VAL A 12 51.95 21.90 14.41
CA VAL A 12 51.22 22.92 13.60
C VAL A 12 49.93 22.35 12.99
N LEU A 13 49.79 21.02 12.93
CA LEU A 13 48.63 20.37 12.29
C LEU A 13 47.32 20.45 13.11
N CYS A 14 47.38 20.83 14.39
CA CYS A 14 46.18 20.90 15.25
C CYS A 14 45.49 22.28 15.26
N ALA A 15 46.10 23.33 14.72
CA ALA A 15 45.51 24.68 14.75
C ALA A 15 44.63 25.01 13.53
N ALA A 16 44.60 24.16 12.50
CA ALA A 16 43.82 24.39 11.28
C ALA A 16 42.39 23.81 11.32
N LEU A 17 42.01 23.10 12.38
CA LEU A 17 40.73 22.39 12.48
C LEU A 17 39.59 23.20 13.14
N LEU A 18 39.82 24.45 13.53
CA LEU A 18 38.85 25.26 14.27
C LEU A 18 38.14 26.35 13.44
N LEU A 19 38.25 26.32 12.11
CA LEU A 19 37.55 27.25 11.21
C LEU A 19 36.38 26.59 10.46
N GLY A 20 35.63 25.73 11.14
CA GLY A 20 34.46 25.09 10.57
C GLY A 20 33.29 25.06 11.53
N SER A 21 32.11 25.39 11.02
CA SER A 21 30.77 25.17 11.58
C SER A 21 30.20 26.20 12.58
N GLY A 22 30.07 27.45 12.12
CA GLY A 22 28.90 28.27 12.47
C GLY A 22 27.88 28.20 11.35
N HIS A 23 27.14 27.10 11.20
CA HIS A 23 25.96 27.06 10.34
C HIS A 23 24.76 27.33 11.24
N LEU A 24 24.30 28.57 11.22
CA LEU A 24 22.99 28.93 11.71
C LEU A 24 22.00 28.12 10.88
N MET A 25 21.04 27.47 11.53
CA MET A 25 19.94 26.74 10.88
C MET A 25 19.05 27.75 10.13
N ALA A 26 19.54 28.26 9.01
CA ALA A 26 18.76 28.91 7.98
C ALA A 26 18.51 27.86 6.90
N GLU A 27 17.36 27.94 6.25
CA GLU A 27 17.07 27.14 5.05
C GLU A 27 18.24 27.30 4.07
N ASP A 28 19.02 26.23 3.85
CA ASP A 28 20.30 26.29 3.14
C ASP A 28 20.06 26.58 1.65
N VAL A 29 20.01 27.88 1.29
CA VAL A 29 19.95 28.32 -0.11
C VAL A 29 21.32 28.12 -0.74
N TYR A 30 21.43 27.14 -1.62
CA TYR A 30 22.65 26.89 -2.38
C TYR A 30 22.90 28.01 -3.38
N ASN A 31 24.13 28.52 -3.41
CA ASN A 31 24.53 29.50 -4.40
C ASN A 31 25.77 29.04 -5.18
N TRP A 32 25.83 29.43 -6.46
CA TRP A 32 27.01 29.25 -7.29
C TRP A 32 27.11 30.35 -8.33
N ARG A 33 28.33 30.58 -8.82
CA ARG A 33 28.60 31.53 -9.89
C ARG A 33 28.35 30.88 -11.25
N SER A 34 27.50 31.50 -12.05
CA SER A 34 27.27 31.11 -13.45
C SER A 34 28.47 31.49 -14.33
N GLU A 35 28.61 30.88 -15.50
CA GLU A 35 29.68 31.19 -16.46
C GLU A 35 29.66 32.65 -16.93
N ARG A 36 28.50 33.32 -16.82
CA ARG A 36 28.35 34.76 -17.11
C ARG A 36 28.69 35.66 -15.93
N GLY A 37 29.27 35.11 -14.86
CA GLY A 37 29.76 35.85 -13.70
C GLY A 37 28.71 36.24 -12.67
N VAL A 38 27.43 35.89 -12.87
CA VAL A 38 26.29 36.21 -11.99
C VAL A 38 26.07 35.10 -10.96
N ASN A 39 25.74 35.47 -9.71
CA ASN A 39 25.39 34.52 -8.65
C ASN A 39 23.95 34.01 -8.85
N THR A 40 23.79 32.69 -8.82
CA THR A 40 22.50 32.01 -8.90
C THR A 40 22.20 31.36 -7.55
N TYR A 41 20.96 31.49 -7.08
CA TYR A 41 20.47 30.97 -5.80
C TYR A 41 19.41 29.92 -6.07
N SER A 42 19.43 28.82 -5.33
CA SER A 42 18.54 27.66 -5.52
C SER A 42 18.39 26.90 -4.21
N ASP A 43 17.17 26.47 -3.92
CA ASP A 43 16.87 25.62 -2.75
C ASP A 43 17.33 24.16 -2.95
N VAL A 44 17.76 23.82 -4.17
CA VAL A 44 18.27 22.50 -4.54
C VAL A 44 19.72 22.61 -5.02
N PRO A 45 20.62 21.71 -4.58
CA PRO A 45 22.03 21.76 -4.97
C PRO A 45 22.25 21.51 -6.46
N ARG A 46 23.31 22.12 -6.99
CA ARG A 46 23.66 22.08 -8.41
C ARG A 46 23.88 20.64 -8.87
N ASN A 47 23.21 20.25 -9.95
CA ASN A 47 23.24 18.91 -10.57
C ASN A 47 22.57 17.78 -9.77
N LEU A 48 21.71 18.08 -8.79
CA LEU A 48 20.83 17.05 -8.24
C LEU A 48 19.87 16.58 -9.35
N ARG A 49 20.09 15.37 -9.85
CA ARG A 49 19.10 14.70 -10.68
C ARG A 49 18.12 14.04 -9.73
N PRO A 50 16.81 14.36 -9.78
CA PRO A 50 15.84 13.59 -9.01
C PRO A 50 16.03 12.13 -9.40
N GLN A 51 16.29 11.27 -8.41
CA GLN A 51 16.39 9.84 -8.65
C GLN A 51 15.09 9.43 -9.34
N SER A 52 15.17 8.94 -10.58
CA SER A 52 14.00 8.43 -11.28
C SER A 52 13.43 7.31 -10.42
N SER A 53 12.31 7.57 -9.76
CA SER A 53 11.67 6.56 -8.94
C SER A 53 11.33 5.40 -9.85
N ASN A 54 12.02 4.27 -9.69
CA ASN A 54 11.49 3.01 -10.17
C ASN A 54 10.16 2.84 -9.44
N ILE A 55 9.04 3.08 -10.14
CA ILE A 55 7.71 2.85 -9.60
C ILE A 55 7.57 1.34 -9.48
N VAL A 56 7.96 0.80 -8.33
CA VAL A 56 7.68 -0.59 -7.98
C VAL A 56 6.22 -0.62 -7.56
N ASN A 57 5.36 -1.18 -8.41
CA ASN A 57 3.98 -1.50 -8.02
C ASN A 57 4.01 -2.63 -6.99
N VAL A 58 4.14 -2.27 -5.71
CA VAL A 58 4.01 -3.21 -4.60
C VAL A 58 2.53 -3.50 -4.40
N ARG A 59 2.09 -4.70 -4.79
CA ARG A 59 0.76 -5.21 -4.46
C ARG A 59 0.76 -5.59 -2.98
N THR A 60 0.40 -4.64 -2.12
CA THR A 60 0.23 -4.90 -0.69
C THR A 60 -1.00 -5.79 -0.51
N GLN A 61 -0.80 -6.98 0.04
CA GLN A 61 -1.92 -7.75 0.57
C GLN A 61 -2.38 -7.03 1.84
N THR A 62 -3.67 -6.71 1.92
CA THR A 62 -4.30 -6.16 3.12
C THR A 62 -4.34 -7.23 4.21
N SER A 63 -3.27 -7.34 5.00
CA SER A 63 -3.34 -8.08 6.26
C SER A 63 -4.22 -7.29 7.22
N ARG A 64 -5.34 -7.89 7.67
CA ARG A 64 -6.22 -7.29 8.67
C ARG A 64 -5.39 -7.01 9.94
N PRO A 65 -5.25 -5.76 10.40
CA PRO A 65 -4.59 -5.50 11.67
C PRO A 65 -5.38 -6.23 12.77
N ALA A 66 -4.68 -6.88 13.70
CA ALA A 66 -5.30 -7.39 14.90
C ALA A 66 -6.01 -6.21 15.60
N ALA A 67 -7.29 -6.39 15.93
CA ALA A 67 -8.11 -5.33 16.51
C ALA A 67 -7.40 -4.75 17.73
N ALA A 68 -7.05 -3.46 17.66
CA ALA A 68 -6.51 -2.76 18.81
C ALA A 68 -7.58 -2.69 19.91
N PRO A 69 -7.21 -2.83 21.18
CA PRO A 69 -8.14 -2.58 22.29
C PRO A 69 -8.70 -1.14 22.18
N PRO A 70 -9.94 -0.89 22.65
CA PRO A 70 -10.76 0.28 22.33
C PRO A 70 -10.23 1.66 22.80
N SER A 71 -8.97 1.75 23.23
CA SER A 71 -8.36 2.96 23.80
C SER A 71 -7.48 3.77 22.84
N GLN A 72 -7.42 3.46 21.53
CA GLN A 72 -6.59 4.21 20.56
C GLN A 72 -7.32 4.64 19.27
N GLN A 73 -8.65 4.74 19.28
CA GLN A 73 -9.37 5.52 18.25
C GLN A 73 -9.34 7.00 18.64
N GLN A 74 -8.18 7.64 18.53
CA GLN A 74 -8.09 9.09 18.68
C GLN A 74 -7.41 9.70 17.45
N ASN A 75 -8.27 10.27 16.61
CA ASN A 75 -8.01 11.36 15.66
C ASN A 75 -6.85 11.18 14.68
N GLN A 76 -7.16 10.66 13.49
CA GLN A 76 -6.46 11.07 12.27
C GLN A 76 -7.47 11.82 11.39
N LEU A 77 -7.39 13.15 11.41
CA LEU A 77 -8.03 14.00 10.40
C LEU A 77 -7.17 14.02 9.13
N PRO A 78 -7.76 14.14 7.92
CA PRO A 78 -7.00 14.33 6.68
C PRO A 78 -6.28 15.68 6.68
N GLN A 79 -4.98 15.67 6.39
CA GLN A 79 -4.21 16.88 6.07
C GLN A 79 -4.65 17.41 4.70
N ILE A 80 -5.39 18.52 4.68
CA ILE A 80 -5.72 19.26 3.45
C ILE A 80 -4.56 20.22 3.17
N GLN A 81 -3.80 19.94 2.12
CA GLN A 81 -2.83 20.87 1.56
C GLN A 81 -3.52 21.72 0.49
N GLY A 82 -3.74 23.00 0.76
CA GLY A 82 -4.25 23.95 -0.24
C GLY A 82 -4.66 25.27 0.38
N GLY A 83 -4.01 26.35 -0.06
CA GLY A 83 -4.28 27.70 0.42
C GLY A 83 -5.67 28.24 0.04
N GLN A 84 -6.06 29.26 0.80
CA GLN A 84 -7.05 30.30 0.50
C GLN A 84 -8.50 29.83 0.28
N GLY A 85 -9.20 29.71 1.42
CA GLY A 85 -10.65 29.54 1.53
C GLY A 85 -10.94 28.65 2.73
N GLU A 86 -11.40 29.21 3.86
CA GLU A 86 -11.78 28.43 5.03
C GLU A 86 -12.97 27.52 4.67
N ILE A 87 -12.68 26.28 4.26
CA ILE A 87 -13.69 25.23 4.14
C ILE A 87 -14.17 24.93 5.56
N SER A 88 -15.45 25.20 5.85
CA SER A 88 -16.01 24.98 7.18
C SER A 88 -15.86 23.52 7.59
N ALA A 89 -15.49 23.26 8.84
CA ALA A 89 -15.43 21.90 9.38
C ALA A 89 -16.78 21.14 9.25
N ALA A 90 -17.88 21.87 9.07
CA ALA A 90 -19.19 21.28 8.74
C ALA A 90 -19.24 20.74 7.29
N ASP A 91 -18.67 21.46 6.33
CA ASP A 91 -18.65 21.07 4.92
C ASP A 91 -17.75 19.84 4.70
N LEU A 92 -16.63 19.77 5.41
CA LEU A 92 -15.73 18.61 5.37
C LEU A 92 -16.39 17.34 5.93
N ARG A 93 -17.17 17.47 7.01
CA ARG A 93 -17.96 16.36 7.59
C ARG A 93 -19.11 15.94 6.68
N ALA A 94 -19.80 16.90 6.07
CA ALA A 94 -20.87 16.63 5.12
C ALA A 94 -20.35 15.88 3.88
N ALA A 95 -19.18 16.28 3.35
CA ALA A 95 -18.51 15.58 2.26
C ALA A 95 -18.09 14.17 2.67
N ALA A 96 -17.50 13.99 3.86
CA ALA A 96 -17.11 12.68 4.37
C ALA A 96 -18.31 11.73 4.56
N ASN A 97 -19.43 12.23 5.09
CA ASN A 97 -20.66 11.44 5.25
C ASN A 97 -21.23 11.00 3.89
N ARG A 98 -21.21 11.88 2.88
CA ARG A 98 -21.65 11.52 1.51
C ARG A 98 -20.80 10.42 0.90
N VAL A 99 -19.48 10.50 1.05
CA VAL A 99 -18.56 9.44 0.58
C VAL A 99 -18.84 8.13 1.31
N ALA A 100 -19.03 8.17 2.64
CA ALA A 100 -19.34 6.98 3.42
C ALA A 100 -20.70 6.33 3.03
N GLU A 101 -21.72 7.14 2.74
CA GLU A 101 -23.02 6.65 2.28
C GLU A 101 -22.93 6.00 0.89
N GLU A 102 -22.17 6.59 -0.03
CA GLU A 102 -21.94 6.02 -1.36
C GLU A 102 -21.16 4.70 -1.31
N GLU A 103 -20.13 4.63 -0.45
CA GLU A 103 -19.36 3.41 -0.24
C GLU A 103 -20.21 2.31 0.41
N ALA A 104 -21.01 2.64 1.43
CA ALA A 104 -21.94 1.71 2.05
C ALA A 104 -22.94 1.13 1.04
N ARG A 105 -23.49 1.99 0.17
CA ARG A 105 -24.39 1.56 -0.91
C ARG A 105 -23.72 0.63 -1.92
N LYS A 106 -22.50 0.96 -2.37
CA LYS A 106 -21.73 0.10 -3.30
C LYS A 106 -21.44 -1.26 -2.67
N LEU A 107 -21.03 -1.25 -1.41
CA LEU A 107 -20.74 -2.47 -0.65
C LEU A 107 -21.99 -3.34 -0.47
N GLU A 108 -23.14 -2.74 -0.18
CA GLU A 108 -24.41 -3.47 -0.09
C GLU A 108 -24.79 -4.12 -1.43
N GLU A 109 -24.65 -3.39 -2.54
CA GLU A 109 -24.94 -3.90 -3.87
C GLU A 109 -24.00 -5.05 -4.27
N GLU A 110 -22.71 -4.94 -3.98
CA GLU A 110 -21.74 -6.01 -4.23
C GLU A 110 -22.01 -7.24 -3.38
N ASN A 111 -22.25 -7.06 -2.07
CA ASN A 111 -22.60 -8.18 -1.19
C ASN A 111 -23.88 -8.88 -1.65
N ARG A 112 -24.87 -8.12 -2.13
CA ARG A 112 -26.09 -8.69 -2.71
C ARG A 112 -25.77 -9.55 -3.93
N LYS A 113 -24.98 -9.04 -4.89
CA LYS A 113 -24.57 -9.80 -6.09
C LYS A 113 -23.82 -11.08 -5.73
N VAL A 114 -22.91 -11.02 -4.76
CA VAL A 114 -22.15 -12.18 -4.29
C VAL A 114 -23.09 -13.22 -3.67
N ARG A 115 -24.07 -12.80 -2.86
CA ARG A 115 -25.07 -13.72 -2.31
C ARG A 115 -25.88 -14.41 -3.39
N GLU A 116 -26.40 -13.66 -4.35
CA GLU A 116 -27.18 -14.21 -5.47
C GLU A 116 -26.35 -15.19 -6.31
N GLN A 117 -25.08 -14.88 -6.59
CA GLN A 117 -24.18 -15.80 -7.30
C GLN A 117 -23.85 -17.05 -6.50
N ASN A 118 -23.65 -16.93 -5.18
CA ASN A 118 -23.40 -18.08 -4.31
C ASN A 118 -24.62 -18.99 -4.25
N GLU A 119 -25.83 -18.43 -4.10
CA GLU A 119 -27.08 -19.18 -4.10
C GLU A 119 -27.31 -19.89 -5.45
N ALA A 120 -27.10 -19.20 -6.58
CA ALA A 120 -27.22 -19.80 -7.91
C ALA A 120 -26.18 -20.92 -8.15
N THR A 121 -24.94 -20.70 -7.71
CA THR A 121 -23.85 -21.68 -7.83
C THR A 121 -24.13 -22.91 -6.97
N GLN A 122 -24.62 -22.72 -5.75
CA GLN A 122 -25.01 -23.81 -4.86
C GLN A 122 -26.14 -24.65 -5.47
N ALA A 123 -27.19 -24.00 -6.00
CA ALA A 123 -28.29 -24.67 -6.66
C ALA A 123 -27.81 -25.48 -7.89
N SER A 124 -26.92 -24.89 -8.71
CA SER A 124 -26.32 -25.56 -9.87
C SER A 124 -25.49 -26.78 -9.46
N ASN A 125 -24.62 -26.64 -8.46
CA ASN A 125 -23.78 -27.73 -7.95
C ASN A 125 -24.64 -28.88 -7.40
N CYS A 126 -25.71 -28.55 -6.67
CA CYS A 126 -26.67 -29.55 -6.19
C CYS A 126 -27.36 -30.28 -7.36
N ASN A 127 -27.80 -29.56 -8.38
CA ASN A 127 -28.45 -30.16 -9.56
C ASN A 127 -27.50 -31.12 -10.29
N VAL A 128 -26.25 -30.68 -10.53
CA VAL A 128 -25.21 -31.52 -11.15
C VAL A 128 -24.92 -32.77 -10.31
N ALA A 129 -24.82 -32.63 -8.99
CA ALA A 129 -24.60 -33.76 -8.10
C ALA A 129 -25.73 -34.80 -8.20
N LYS A 130 -27.00 -34.35 -8.25
CA LYS A 130 -28.17 -35.23 -8.43
C LYS A 130 -28.16 -35.93 -9.79
N LEU A 131 -27.86 -35.21 -10.86
CA LEU A 131 -27.77 -35.79 -12.21
C LEU A 131 -26.66 -36.86 -12.30
N ASN A 132 -25.51 -36.59 -11.70
CA ASN A 132 -24.41 -37.55 -11.65
C ASN A 132 -24.78 -38.81 -10.87
N LEU A 133 -25.49 -38.67 -9.74
CA LEU A 133 -26.00 -39.80 -8.99
C LEU A 133 -26.98 -40.64 -9.82
N GLN A 134 -27.94 -40.00 -10.49
CA GLN A 134 -28.90 -40.68 -11.36
C GLN A 134 -28.20 -41.42 -12.51
N TYR A 135 -27.21 -40.79 -13.13
CA TYR A 135 -26.39 -41.42 -14.17
C TYR A 135 -25.67 -42.66 -13.61
N ALA A 136 -24.98 -42.54 -12.48
CA ALA A 136 -24.27 -43.66 -11.87
C ALA A 136 -25.18 -44.83 -11.48
N GLN A 137 -26.41 -44.56 -11.05
CA GLN A 137 -27.37 -45.61 -10.71
C GLN A 137 -27.72 -46.49 -11.92
N THR A 138 -27.73 -45.91 -13.13
CA THR A 138 -28.11 -46.59 -14.38
C THR A 138 -26.91 -47.06 -15.22
N ALA A 139 -25.71 -46.61 -14.89
CA ALA A 139 -24.49 -46.96 -15.61
C ALA A 139 -24.13 -48.45 -15.43
N ARG A 140 -23.78 -49.12 -16.53
CA ARG A 140 -23.32 -50.51 -16.54
C ARG A 140 -21.79 -50.56 -16.54
N VAL A 141 -21.20 -50.20 -15.40
CA VAL A 141 -19.74 -50.20 -15.18
C VAL A 141 -19.39 -51.09 -13.99
N GLU A 142 -18.19 -51.68 -13.99
CA GLU A 142 -17.75 -52.61 -12.94
C GLU A 142 -17.70 -51.94 -11.56
N ASN A 143 -17.32 -50.67 -11.49
CA ASN A 143 -17.18 -49.88 -10.27
C ASN A 143 -18.45 -49.08 -9.90
N ARG A 144 -19.63 -49.50 -10.35
CA ARG A 144 -20.90 -48.76 -10.17
C ARG A 144 -21.15 -48.37 -8.72
N ASP A 145 -20.98 -49.30 -7.78
CA ASP A 145 -21.31 -49.04 -6.37
C ASP A 145 -20.39 -47.99 -5.74
N GLN A 146 -19.10 -47.97 -6.11
CA GLN A 146 -18.17 -46.91 -5.68
C GLN A 146 -18.56 -45.55 -6.27
N LEU A 147 -18.95 -45.52 -7.55
CA LEU A 147 -19.40 -44.31 -8.24
C LEU A 147 -20.67 -43.73 -7.61
N VAL A 148 -21.64 -44.59 -7.27
CA VAL A 148 -22.87 -44.22 -6.57
C VAL A 148 -22.57 -43.64 -5.19
N GLN A 149 -21.69 -44.27 -4.41
CA GLN A 149 -21.30 -43.74 -3.10
C GLN A 149 -20.63 -42.36 -3.20
N GLN A 150 -19.73 -42.18 -4.16
CA GLN A 150 -19.08 -40.89 -4.39
C GLN A 150 -20.09 -39.79 -4.73
N TYR A 151 -21.01 -40.05 -5.65
CA TYR A 151 -22.01 -39.04 -6.01
C TYR A 151 -23.06 -38.82 -4.93
N GLN A 152 -23.37 -39.83 -4.13
CA GLN A 152 -24.20 -39.64 -2.94
C GLN A 152 -23.55 -38.68 -1.95
N ASN A 153 -22.24 -38.79 -1.73
CA ASN A 153 -21.49 -37.84 -0.89
C ASN A 153 -21.49 -36.43 -1.48
N ASN A 154 -21.38 -36.30 -2.81
CA ASN A 154 -21.47 -34.99 -3.47
C ASN A 154 -22.87 -34.37 -3.31
N VAL A 155 -23.93 -35.17 -3.42
CA VAL A 155 -25.30 -34.69 -3.13
C VAL A 155 -25.38 -34.19 -1.69
N ASN A 156 -24.88 -34.95 -0.72
CA ASN A 156 -24.88 -34.54 0.68
C ASN A 156 -24.05 -33.27 0.95
N ALA A 157 -22.99 -33.03 0.17
CA ALA A 157 -22.12 -31.87 0.32
C ALA A 157 -22.71 -30.59 -0.30
N TYR A 158 -23.32 -30.69 -1.49
CA TYR A 158 -23.77 -29.55 -2.27
C TYR A 158 -25.28 -29.25 -2.14
N CYS A 159 -26.10 -30.26 -1.87
CA CYS A 159 -27.53 -30.12 -1.61
C CYS A 159 -27.79 -30.02 -0.10
N LYS A 160 -27.49 -28.85 0.46
CA LYS A 160 -27.87 -28.50 1.84
C LYS A 160 -29.25 -27.87 1.87
#